data_AF-A0A7U7J3X0-F1
#
_entry.id   AF-A0A7U7J3X0-F1
#
_cell.length_a   1.000
_cell.length_b   1.000
_cell.length_c   1.000
_cell.angle_alpha   90.00
_cell.angle_beta   90.00
_cell.angle_gamma   90.00
#
_symmetry.space_group_name_H-M   'P 1'
#
loop_
_entity.id
_entity.type
_entity.pdbx_description
1 polymer ?
#
loop_
_entity_poly.entity_id
_entity_poly.type
_entity_poly.pdbx_seq_one_letter_code
_entity_poly.pdbx_strand_id
1 'polypeptide(L)'
;MSYLRQHRLYVHPTLAVTPDGVPLGVLDAWLWTRDRETFGEDKRHWPIEAKESMRWLEGFERCAERAATLSNTRWVYVADRECDIHEFMLRAQGHPQVDWLIRAAQDRKLTEGDTLWNRLAGAPVRGEVTFTLPARPHQPSRLVVLTVRAERVTLHPKGGDPVSVTALRAREETPLRKPWSFIP
;
A
#
# COMPACT_ATOMS: atom_id res chain seq x y z
N MET A 1 -8.60 27.23 -20.84
CA MET A 1 -8.40 26.01 -21.66
C MET A 1 -9.20 24.87 -21.03
N SER A 2 -10.00 24.20 -21.86
CA SER A 2 -11.12 23.32 -21.49
C SER A 2 -10.70 22.04 -20.75
N TYR A 3 -10.89 22.01 -19.42
CA TYR A 3 -10.87 20.76 -18.64
C TYR A 3 -12.08 19.85 -18.97
N LEU A 4 -13.09 20.41 -19.65
CA LEU A 4 -14.39 19.78 -19.95
C LEU A 4 -14.39 18.90 -21.22
N ARG A 5 -13.23 18.74 -21.90
CA ARG A 5 -13.08 17.97 -23.17
C ARG A 5 -12.14 16.76 -23.07
N GLN A 6 -11.67 16.36 -21.89
CA GLN A 6 -10.90 15.13 -21.76
C GLN A 6 -11.78 13.98 -21.27
N HIS A 7 -12.17 13.10 -22.20
CA HIS A 7 -12.63 11.75 -21.86
C HIS A 7 -11.40 10.95 -21.41
N ARG A 8 -11.10 10.99 -20.11
CA ARG A 8 -9.98 10.22 -19.54
C ARG A 8 -10.48 8.81 -19.25
N LEU A 9 -9.88 7.84 -19.94
CA LEU A 9 -9.95 6.44 -19.59
C LEU A 9 -8.91 6.17 -18.51
N TYR A 10 -9.35 5.59 -17.40
CA TYR A 10 -8.49 5.13 -16.33
C TYR A 10 -8.36 3.61 -16.42
N VAL A 11 -7.17 3.11 -16.12
CA VAL A 11 -6.85 1.69 -16.14
C VAL A 11 -6.12 1.34 -14.86
N HIS A 12 -6.53 0.26 -14.21
CA HIS A 12 -5.87 -0.31 -13.06
C HIS A 12 -5.49 -1.77 -13.37
N PRO A 13 -4.27 -2.01 -13.88
CA PRO A 13 -3.82 -3.34 -14.21
C PRO A 13 -3.29 -4.07 -12.98
N THR A 14 -3.57 -5.37 -12.89
CA THR A 14 -2.94 -6.30 -11.95
C THR A 14 -1.86 -7.09 -12.70
N LEU A 15 -0.59 -6.78 -12.42
CA LEU A 15 0.56 -7.40 -13.06
C LEU A 15 1.10 -8.56 -12.22
N ALA A 16 1.39 -9.69 -12.88
CA ALA A 16 2.11 -10.80 -12.28
C ALA A 16 3.61 -10.68 -12.57
N VAL A 17 4.42 -10.84 -11.52
CA VAL A 17 5.88 -10.78 -11.59
C VAL A 17 6.46 -11.84 -10.66
N THR A 18 7.56 -12.49 -11.06
CA THR A 18 8.28 -13.42 -10.17
C THR A 18 9.09 -12.66 -9.11
N PRO A 19 9.55 -13.33 -8.04
CA PRO A 19 10.45 -12.71 -7.04
C PRO A 19 11.73 -12.13 -7.65
N ASP A 20 12.23 -12.71 -8.74
CA ASP A 20 13.41 -12.23 -9.48
C ASP A 20 13.12 -11.04 -10.41
N GLY A 21 11.87 -10.55 -10.43
CA GLY A 21 11.46 -9.41 -11.26
C GLY A 21 11.09 -9.77 -12.70
N VAL A 22 10.86 -11.05 -13.02
CA VAL A 22 10.43 -11.46 -14.36
C VAL A 22 8.93 -11.19 -14.54
N PRO A 23 8.52 -10.34 -15.50
CA PRO A 23 7.10 -10.09 -15.74
C PRO A 23 6.45 -11.32 -16.38
N LEU A 24 5.38 -11.81 -15.77
CA LEU A 24 4.59 -12.95 -16.28
C LEU A 24 3.37 -12.51 -17.10
N GLY A 25 2.95 -11.25 -16.96
CA GLY A 25 1.86 -10.66 -17.75
C GLY A 25 0.83 -9.91 -16.92
N VAL A 26 -0.27 -9.53 -17.56
CA VAL A 26 -1.44 -8.88 -16.93
C VAL A 26 -2.44 -9.97 -16.54
N LEU A 27 -2.82 -10.04 -15.26
CA LEU A 27 -3.82 -10.97 -14.76
C LEU A 27 -5.25 -10.40 -14.84
N ASP A 28 -5.37 -9.09 -14.64
CA ASP A 28 -6.62 -8.36 -14.68
C ASP A 28 -6.37 -6.89 -15.09
N ALA A 29 -7.40 -6.23 -15.60
CA ALA A 29 -7.39 -4.79 -15.80
C ALA A 29 -8.79 -4.22 -15.57
N TRP A 30 -8.93 -3.37 -14.55
CA TRP A 30 -10.13 -2.59 -14.35
C TRP A 30 -10.06 -1.31 -15.19
N LEU A 31 -10.99 -1.14 -16.14
CA LEU A 31 -11.11 0.05 -16.97
C LEU A 31 -12.35 0.85 -16.59
N TRP A 32 -12.22 2.17 -16.47
CA TRP A 32 -13.37 3.02 -16.16
C TRP A 32 -13.20 4.45 -16.65
N THR A 33 -14.32 5.16 -16.69
CA THR A 33 -14.39 6.61 -16.87
C THR A 33 -15.04 7.22 -15.64
N ARG A 34 -14.62 8.42 -15.25
CA ARG A 34 -15.27 9.17 -14.17
C ARG A 34 -16.55 9.80 -14.67
N ASP A 35 -17.62 9.57 -13.93
CA ASP A 35 -18.84 10.34 -14.11
C ASP A 35 -18.57 11.82 -13.78
N ARG A 36 -19.09 12.69 -14.64
CA ARG A 36 -18.91 14.14 -14.55
C ARG A 36 -19.84 14.76 -13.53
N GLU A 37 -21.01 14.17 -13.29
CA GLU A 37 -21.99 14.69 -12.35
C GLU A 37 -21.48 14.56 -10.92
N THR A 38 -20.85 13.43 -10.60
CA THR A 38 -20.31 13.15 -9.27
C THR A 38 -18.83 13.54 -9.10
N PHE A 39 -18.29 14.35 -10.02
CA PHE A 39 -16.89 14.75 -9.99
C PHE A 39 -16.62 15.77 -8.87
N GLY A 40 -15.70 15.44 -7.95
CA GLY A 40 -15.34 16.30 -6.82
C GLY A 40 -16.22 16.14 -5.58
N GLU A 41 -17.23 15.27 -5.63
CA GLU A 41 -18.05 14.95 -4.46
C GLU A 41 -17.24 14.23 -3.38
N ASP A 42 -17.63 14.47 -2.12
CA ASP A 42 -17.08 13.73 -0.98
C ASP A 42 -17.71 12.34 -0.88
N LYS A 43 -17.03 11.35 -1.45
CA LYS A 43 -17.47 9.96 -1.49
C LYS A 43 -17.07 9.16 -0.23
N ARG A 44 -16.57 9.78 0.84
CA ARG A 44 -16.11 9.04 2.05
C ARG A 44 -17.18 8.12 2.65
N HIS A 45 -18.43 8.56 2.64
CA HIS A 45 -19.60 7.84 3.17
C HIS A 45 -20.18 6.79 2.23
N TRP A 46 -19.75 6.75 0.97
CA TRP A 46 -20.29 5.80 -0.01
C TRP A 46 -19.89 4.36 0.34
N PRO A 47 -20.71 3.35 -0.04
CA PRO A 47 -20.27 1.96 0.01
C PRO A 47 -19.03 1.74 -0.87
N ILE A 48 -18.20 0.76 -0.52
CA ILE A 48 -16.93 0.51 -1.23
C ILE A 48 -17.15 0.22 -2.71
N GLU A 49 -18.22 -0.48 -3.04
CA GLU A 49 -18.64 -0.89 -4.38
C GLU A 49 -18.92 0.31 -5.30
N ALA A 50 -19.33 1.45 -4.74
CA ALA A 50 -19.56 2.69 -5.49
C ALA A 50 -18.32 3.59 -5.59
N LYS A 51 -17.23 3.23 -4.92
CA LYS A 51 -15.97 3.99 -4.90
C LYS A 51 -14.99 3.42 -5.92
N GLU A 52 -14.15 4.28 -6.50
CA GLU A 52 -13.06 3.83 -7.38
C GLU A 52 -12.06 2.90 -6.67
N SER A 53 -11.98 2.97 -5.33
CA SER A 53 -11.12 2.09 -4.53
C SER A 53 -11.55 0.62 -4.58
N MET A 54 -12.77 0.30 -5.05
CA MET A 54 -13.21 -1.08 -5.30
C MET A 54 -12.27 -1.84 -6.23
N ARG A 55 -11.60 -1.14 -7.16
CA ARG A 55 -10.60 -1.74 -8.06
C ARG A 55 -9.53 -2.58 -7.36
N TRP A 56 -9.18 -2.21 -6.12
CA TRP A 56 -8.21 -2.94 -5.32
C TRP A 56 -8.75 -4.27 -4.80
N LEU A 57 -10.03 -4.29 -4.38
CA LEU A 57 -10.70 -5.50 -3.92
C LEU A 57 -10.91 -6.46 -5.09
N GLU A 58 -11.33 -5.95 -6.25
CA GLU A 58 -11.47 -6.76 -7.47
C GLU A 58 -10.14 -7.39 -7.87
N GLY A 59 -9.07 -6.60 -8.03
CA GLY A 59 -7.77 -7.13 -8.43
C GLY A 59 -7.24 -8.19 -7.46
N PHE A 60 -7.50 -8.03 -6.16
CA PHE A 60 -7.17 -9.04 -5.16
C PHE A 60 -8.02 -10.30 -5.27
N GLU A 61 -9.33 -10.19 -5.52
CA GLU A 61 -10.21 -11.34 -5.74
C GLU A 61 -9.80 -12.13 -6.98
N ARG A 62 -9.42 -11.46 -8.08
CA ARG A 62 -8.86 -12.13 -9.26
C ARG A 62 -7.58 -12.91 -8.93
N CYS A 63 -6.71 -12.36 -8.08
CA CYS A 63 -5.55 -13.10 -7.57
C CYS A 63 -5.96 -14.29 -6.70
N ALA A 64 -6.96 -14.15 -5.84
CA ALA A 64 -7.44 -15.21 -4.95
C ALA A 64 -8.09 -16.37 -5.71
N GLU A 65 -8.86 -16.09 -6.76
CA GLU A 65 -9.41 -17.06 -7.70
C GLU A 65 -8.29 -17.89 -8.36
N ARG A 66 -7.23 -17.24 -8.84
CA ARG A 66 -6.09 -17.91 -9.47
C ARG A 66 -5.28 -18.73 -8.47
N ALA A 67 -5.01 -18.17 -7.29
CA ALA A 67 -4.27 -18.84 -6.23
C ALA A 67 -4.93 -20.16 -5.80
N ALA A 68 -6.27 -20.21 -5.78
CA ALA A 68 -7.01 -21.44 -5.48
C ALA A 68 -6.73 -22.59 -6.48
N THR A 69 -6.39 -22.26 -7.73
CA THR A 69 -6.04 -23.24 -8.77
C THR A 69 -4.54 -23.58 -8.83
N LEU A 70 -3.71 -22.83 -8.11
CA LEU A 70 -2.24 -22.91 -8.16
C LEU A 70 -1.66 -23.06 -6.75
N SER A 71 -2.12 -24.08 -6.02
CA SER A 71 -1.82 -24.30 -4.59
C SER A 71 -0.33 -24.47 -4.25
N ASN A 72 0.50 -24.86 -5.22
CA ASN A 72 1.95 -24.99 -5.04
C ASN A 72 2.72 -23.68 -5.26
N THR A 73 2.01 -22.58 -5.57
CA THR A 73 2.60 -21.25 -5.79
C THR A 73 2.19 -20.33 -4.65
N ARG A 74 3.15 -19.60 -4.08
CA ARG A 74 2.85 -18.55 -3.12
C ARG A 74 2.48 -17.26 -3.84
N TRP A 75 1.31 -16.72 -3.51
CA TRP A 75 0.80 -15.46 -4.06
C TRP A 75 0.97 -14.33 -3.04
N VAL A 76 1.49 -13.19 -3.51
CA VAL A 76 1.61 -11.97 -2.70
C VAL A 76 1.05 -10.79 -3.50
N TYR A 77 -0.06 -10.21 -3.04
CA TYR A 77 -0.63 -9.00 -3.63
C TYR A 77 0.12 -7.76 -3.10
N VAL A 78 0.85 -7.08 -3.98
CA VAL A 78 1.64 -5.89 -3.60
C VAL A 78 0.94 -4.64 -4.11
N ALA A 79 0.69 -3.69 -3.20
CA ALA A 79 0.02 -2.44 -3.54
C ALA A 79 0.64 -1.24 -2.82
N ASP A 80 0.47 -0.07 -3.42
CA ASP A 80 0.98 1.17 -2.86
C ASP A 80 0.05 1.76 -1.79
N ARG A 81 0.31 3.01 -1.43
CA ARG A 81 -0.39 3.74 -0.37
C ARG A 81 -1.88 3.97 -0.62
N GLU A 82 -2.33 3.91 -1.87
CA GLU A 82 -3.75 4.10 -2.21
C GLU A 82 -4.59 2.88 -1.81
N CYS A 83 -3.97 1.71 -1.66
CA CYS A 83 -4.62 0.48 -1.20
C CYS A 83 -4.63 0.36 0.33
N ASP A 84 -4.12 1.33 1.08
CA ASP A 84 -4.24 1.38 2.55
C ASP A 84 -5.68 1.75 2.95
N ILE A 85 -6.61 0.84 2.69
CA ILE A 85 -8.04 0.93 2.98
C ILE A 85 -8.46 -0.28 3.82
N HIS A 86 -9.37 -0.07 4.78
CA HIS A 86 -9.72 -1.11 5.76
C HIS A 86 -10.56 -2.22 5.12
N GLU A 87 -11.42 -1.86 4.18
CA GLU A 87 -12.28 -2.78 3.43
C GLU A 87 -11.47 -3.83 2.67
N PHE A 88 -10.32 -3.45 2.10
CA PHE A 88 -9.37 -4.39 1.49
C PHE A 88 -8.85 -5.39 2.52
N MET A 89 -8.35 -4.87 3.65
CA MET A 89 -7.72 -5.70 4.68
C MET A 89 -8.72 -6.70 5.28
N LEU A 90 -9.97 -6.28 5.46
CA LEU A 90 -11.06 -7.14 5.91
C LEU A 90 -11.40 -8.21 4.87
N ARG A 91 -11.56 -7.83 3.59
CA ARG A 91 -11.81 -8.79 2.49
C ARG A 91 -10.70 -9.84 2.40
N ALA A 92 -9.44 -9.41 2.54
CA ALA A 92 -8.29 -10.30 2.46
C ALA A 92 -8.26 -11.38 3.56
N GLN A 93 -8.90 -11.17 4.72
CA GLN A 93 -9.00 -12.21 5.76
C GLN A 93 -9.75 -13.46 5.27
N GLY A 94 -10.67 -13.32 4.31
CA GLY A 94 -11.40 -14.43 3.71
C GLY A 94 -10.59 -15.25 2.70
N HIS A 95 -9.37 -14.81 2.35
CA HIS A 95 -8.54 -15.43 1.30
C HIS A 95 -7.12 -15.71 1.80
N PRO A 96 -6.94 -16.66 2.75
CA PRO A 96 -5.64 -16.96 3.35
C PRO A 96 -4.60 -17.52 2.37
N GLN A 97 -5.01 -17.91 1.16
CA GLN A 97 -4.11 -18.38 0.10
C GLN A 97 -3.33 -17.25 -0.60
N VAL A 98 -3.69 -15.98 -0.37
CA VAL A 98 -2.99 -14.81 -0.93
C VAL A 98 -2.50 -13.92 0.20
N ASP A 99 -1.17 -13.86 0.37
CA ASP A 99 -0.55 -12.86 1.23
C ASP A 99 -0.68 -11.46 0.59
N TRP A 100 -0.52 -10.39 1.37
CA TRP A 100 -0.52 -9.04 0.85
C TRP A 100 0.54 -8.16 1.51
N LEU A 101 1.05 -7.20 0.74
CA LEU A 101 2.01 -6.18 1.18
C LEU A 101 1.52 -4.82 0.68
N ILE A 102 1.01 -4.02 1.61
CA ILE A 102 0.48 -2.68 1.31
C ILE A 102 1.34 -1.64 2.01
N ARG A 103 1.70 -0.59 1.30
CA ARG A 103 2.39 0.55 1.91
C ARG A 103 1.41 1.34 2.78
N ALA A 104 1.64 1.35 4.09
CA ALA A 104 0.82 2.16 5.00
C ALA A 104 0.86 3.67 4.65
N ALA A 105 -0.31 4.29 4.69
CA ALA A 105 -0.58 5.71 4.43
C ALA A 105 -1.21 6.41 5.64
N GLN A 106 -1.93 5.66 6.49
CA GLN A 106 -2.71 6.18 7.61
C GLN A 106 -2.08 5.81 8.95
N ASP A 107 -2.16 6.73 9.92
CA ASP A 107 -1.84 6.43 11.33
C ASP A 107 -3.05 5.80 12.01
N ARG A 108 -3.19 4.50 11.84
CA ARG A 108 -4.36 3.76 12.33
C ARG A 108 -4.30 3.60 13.84
N LYS A 109 -5.45 3.66 14.50
CA LYS A 109 -5.57 3.27 15.91
C LYS A 109 -5.46 1.76 16.06
N LEU A 110 -4.83 1.33 17.14
CA LEU A 110 -4.71 -0.08 17.48
C LEU A 110 -5.69 -0.46 18.60
N THR A 111 -6.08 -1.73 18.65
CA THR A 111 -6.96 -2.25 19.71
C THR A 111 -6.31 -2.14 21.08
N GLU A 112 -5.00 -2.34 21.15
CA GLU A 112 -4.21 -2.32 22.38
C GLU A 112 -3.95 -0.89 22.91
N GLY A 113 -4.50 0.14 22.25
CA GLY A 113 -4.17 1.54 22.45
C GLY A 113 -2.99 1.99 21.57
N ASP A 114 -2.73 3.30 21.55
CA ASP A 114 -1.72 3.96 20.70
C ASP A 114 -2.09 4.00 19.19
N THR A 115 -1.19 4.57 18.39
CA THR A 115 -1.27 4.62 16.93
C THR A 115 -0.20 3.73 16.29
N LEU A 116 -0.47 3.28 15.07
CA LEU A 116 0.41 2.40 14.31
C LEU A 116 1.84 2.95 14.21
N TRP A 117 1.99 4.24 13.92
CA TRP A 117 3.31 4.87 13.74
C TRP A 117 4.09 4.96 15.06
N ASN A 118 3.41 5.32 16.15
CA ASN A 118 4.02 5.38 17.48
C ASN A 118 4.42 3.99 17.96
N ARG A 119 3.54 3.00 17.82
CA ARG A 119 3.82 1.62 18.19
C ARG A 119 5.07 1.10 17.48
N LEU A 120 5.15 1.28 16.16
CA LEU A 120 6.30 0.88 15.37
C LEU A 120 7.56 1.73 15.62
N ALA A 121 7.43 2.94 16.18
CA ALA A 121 8.59 3.73 16.63
C ALA A 121 9.26 3.10 17.85
N GLY A 122 8.45 2.60 18.78
CA GLY A 122 8.92 1.95 20.01
C GLY A 122 9.32 0.48 19.83
N ALA A 123 8.82 -0.21 18.81
CA ALA A 123 9.08 -1.62 18.57
C ALA A 123 10.58 -1.92 18.38
N PRO A 124 11.15 -3.02 18.90
CA PRO A 124 12.58 -3.30 18.77
C PRO A 124 13.06 -3.35 17.31
N VAL A 125 14.28 -2.88 17.07
CA VAL A 125 14.95 -3.05 15.77
C VAL A 125 15.13 -4.54 15.51
N ARG A 126 14.71 -4.98 14.33
CA ARG A 126 14.82 -6.37 13.85
C ARG A 126 16.00 -6.57 12.91
N GLY A 127 16.50 -5.49 12.32
CA GLY A 127 17.67 -5.52 11.45
C GLY A 127 17.84 -4.21 10.72
N GLU A 128 18.81 -4.18 9.83
CA GLU A 128 19.12 -3.04 8.98
C GLU A 128 19.14 -3.46 7.51
N VAL A 129 18.75 -2.54 6.64
CA VAL A 129 18.87 -2.68 5.19
C VAL A 129 19.75 -1.57 4.67
N THR A 130 20.86 -1.94 4.05
CA THR A 130 21.84 -1.00 3.49
C THR A 130 21.81 -1.06 1.97
N PHE A 131 21.72 0.10 1.33
CA PHE A 131 21.82 0.20 -0.13
C PHE A 131 22.38 1.56 -0.56
N THR A 132 22.88 1.62 -1.78
CA THR A 132 23.32 2.88 -2.38
C THR A 132 22.13 3.56 -3.07
N LEU A 133 21.78 4.75 -2.60
CA LEU A 133 20.84 5.62 -3.30
C LEU A 133 21.58 6.30 -4.46
N PRO A 134 21.17 6.09 -5.73
CA PRO A 134 21.85 6.70 -6.87
C PRO A 134 21.69 8.22 -6.86
N ALA A 135 22.63 8.89 -7.52
CA ALA A 135 22.59 10.35 -7.68
C ALA A 135 21.33 10.80 -8.44
N ARG A 136 20.80 11.96 -8.06
CA ARG A 136 19.70 12.68 -8.73
C ARG A 136 20.11 14.15 -8.91
N PRO A 137 19.44 14.95 -9.76
CA PRO A 137 19.70 16.38 -9.82
C PRO A 137 19.70 17.00 -8.42
N HIS A 138 20.81 17.65 -8.06
CA HIS A 138 21.05 18.27 -6.73
C HIS A 138 21.13 17.31 -5.53
N GLN A 139 21.35 16.01 -5.76
CA GLN A 139 21.52 15.02 -4.69
C GLN A 139 22.60 13.98 -5.08
N PRO A 140 23.79 13.99 -4.45
CA PRO A 140 24.83 13.01 -4.77
C PRO A 140 24.43 11.60 -4.37
N SER A 141 25.06 10.61 -5.02
CA SER A 141 24.96 9.20 -4.63
C SER A 141 25.45 9.04 -3.20
N ARG A 142 24.79 8.17 -2.42
CA ARG A 142 25.16 7.94 -1.02
C ARG A 142 24.71 6.59 -0.52
N LEU A 143 25.37 6.10 0.52
CA LEU A 143 24.89 4.95 1.29
C LEU A 143 23.68 5.38 2.13
N VAL A 144 22.64 4.54 2.14
CA VAL A 144 21.47 4.64 3.01
C VAL A 144 21.45 3.39 3.89
N VAL A 145 21.23 3.60 5.19
CA VAL A 145 20.95 2.51 6.15
C VAL A 145 19.55 2.73 6.71
N LEU A 146 18.67 1.77 6.51
CA LEU A 146 17.33 1.75 7.07
C LEU A 146 17.30 0.81 8.25
N THR A 147 16.81 1.27 9.41
CA THR A 147 16.41 0.36 10.49
C THR A 147 15.06 -0.25 10.13
N VAL A 148 14.91 -1.54 10.36
CA VAL A 148 13.66 -2.27 10.17
C VAL A 148 13.10 -2.66 11.52
N ARG A 149 11.86 -2.28 11.78
CA ARG A 149 11.07 -2.66 12.95
C ARG A 149 9.84 -3.43 12.48
N ALA A 150 9.43 -4.43 13.23
CA ALA A 150 8.30 -5.28 12.88
C ALA A 150 7.50 -5.66 14.12
N GLU A 151 6.18 -5.60 14.02
CA GLU A 151 5.28 -6.00 15.09
C GLU A 151 3.95 -6.54 14.57
N ARG A 152 3.40 -7.54 15.28
CA ARG A 152 2.03 -8.01 15.08
C ARG A 152 1.10 -7.09 15.86
N VAL A 153 0.19 -6.42 15.16
CA VAL A 153 -0.73 -5.42 15.74
C VAL A 153 -2.16 -5.67 15.27
N THR A 154 -3.14 -5.22 16.04
CA THR A 154 -4.55 -5.27 15.65
C THR A 154 -5.05 -3.89 15.30
N LEU A 155 -5.33 -3.66 14.02
CA LEU A 155 -5.88 -2.40 13.52
C LEU A 155 -7.36 -2.33 13.90
N HIS A 156 -7.79 -1.22 14.50
CA HIS A 156 -9.17 -1.00 14.90
C HIS A 156 -9.72 0.28 14.26
N PRO A 157 -10.38 0.21 13.10
CA PRO A 157 -11.03 1.39 12.54
C PRO A 157 -12.21 1.84 13.42
N LYS A 158 -12.71 3.04 13.20
CA LYS A 158 -13.95 3.51 13.82
C LYS A 158 -15.13 2.84 13.11
N GLY A 159 -15.84 1.93 13.79
CA GLY A 159 -17.09 1.34 13.29
C GLY A 159 -16.92 0.19 12.29
N GLY A 160 -15.78 -0.50 12.30
CA GLY A 160 -15.54 -1.71 11.50
C GLY A 160 -14.80 -2.78 12.28
N ASP A 161 -14.74 -3.99 11.74
CA ASP A 161 -14.14 -5.13 12.40
C ASP A 161 -12.60 -5.01 12.53
N PRO A 162 -12.01 -5.51 13.63
CA PRO A 162 -10.57 -5.48 13.82
C PRO A 162 -9.83 -6.37 12.83
N VAL A 163 -8.66 -5.93 12.38
CA VAL A 163 -7.79 -6.72 11.49
C VAL A 163 -6.39 -6.84 12.10
N SER A 164 -5.99 -8.07 12.41
CA SER A 164 -4.62 -8.36 12.87
C SER A 164 -3.64 -8.48 11.70
N VAL A 165 -2.60 -7.66 11.71
CA VAL A 165 -1.61 -7.55 10.63
C VAL A 165 -0.19 -7.59 11.21
N THR A 166 0.79 -7.91 10.37
CA THR A 166 2.20 -7.69 10.71
C THR A 166 2.62 -6.39 10.06
N ALA A 167 2.87 -5.37 10.87
CA ALA A 167 3.28 -4.06 10.37
C ALA A 167 4.80 -3.93 10.39
N LEU A 168 5.34 -3.36 9.31
CA LEU A 168 6.77 -3.17 9.09
C LEU A 168 7.06 -1.68 8.94
N ARG A 169 8.09 -1.21 9.64
CA ARG A 169 8.61 0.15 9.47
C ARG A 169 10.08 0.07 9.09
N ALA A 170 10.39 0.57 7.90
CA ALA A 170 11.76 0.81 7.46
C ALA A 170 12.01 2.33 7.47
N ARG A 171 13.00 2.81 8.25
CA ARG A 171 13.29 4.24 8.37
C ARG A 171 14.79 4.50 8.39
N GLU A 172 15.20 5.56 7.70
CA GLU A 172 16.52 6.14 7.89
C GLU A 172 16.51 6.98 9.19
N GLU A 173 17.14 6.51 10.25
CA GLU A 173 17.09 7.17 11.57
C GLU A 173 17.95 8.44 11.62
N THR A 174 19.03 8.48 10.83
CA THR A 174 19.87 9.68 10.67
C THR A 174 19.99 10.03 9.18
N PRO A 175 18.98 10.69 8.60
CA PRO A 175 19.08 11.17 7.22
C PRO A 175 20.21 12.18 7.11
N LEU A 176 21.01 12.12 6.04
CA LEU A 176 21.99 13.17 5.77
C LEU A 176 21.29 14.54 5.77
N ARG A 177 21.77 15.46 6.62
CA ARG A 177 21.29 16.85 6.65
C ARG A 177 21.32 17.41 5.24
N LYS A 178 20.23 18.08 4.82
CA LYS A 178 20.28 18.92 3.62
C LYS A 178 21.39 19.96 3.83
N PRO A 179 22.28 20.20 2.86
CA PRO A 179 23.39 21.16 3.00
C PRO A 179 22.95 22.63 3.19
N TRP A 180 21.65 22.93 3.17
CA TRP A 180 21.10 24.29 3.28
C TRP A 180 20.39 24.57 4.61
N SER A 181 20.44 23.68 5.60
CA SER A 181 19.75 23.86 6.89
C SER A 181 20.48 24.75 7.90
N PHE A 182 21.42 25.59 7.46
CA PHE A 182 22.10 26.57 8.31
C PHE A 182 22.01 27.95 7.67
N ILE A 183 20.97 28.70 8.03
CA ILE A 183 21.06 30.15 8.22
C ILE A 183 20.19 30.45 9.46
N PRO A 184 20.71 31.16 10.48
CA PRO A 184 19.97 31.50 11.71
C PRO A 184 18.75 32.39 11.45
#